data_AF-A0A1B6IZM7-F1
#
_entry.id   AF-A0A1B6IZM7-F1
#
_cell.length_a   1.000
_cell.length_b   1.000
_cell.length_c   1.000
_cell.angle_alpha   90.00
_cell.angle_beta   90.00
_cell.angle_gamma   90.00
#
_symmetry.space_group_name_H-M   'P 1'
#
loop_
_entity.id
_entity.type
_entity.pdbx_description
1 polymer ?
#
loop_
_entity_poly.entity_id
_entity_poly.type
_entity_poly.pdbx_seq_one_letter_code
_entity_poly.pdbx_strand_id
1 'polypeptide(L)'
;MSAKMKTLEEQHQDYQRHIAVLKESLCAKEEHYNMLQADVEELRQRLEEKNRHIEKKTQVAMQATQERNRINNELSELKDHMDIKDRKINVLQRKLELHEANQKLATGAAKAGEESSILKKQVEEQKRQLEEQRRKIEEHRKGLDTRVKQVEEKEKSIAEYEMKLKKRKENLDQREAQLQKGGGQAGGGAEVVQKLEIELEVHRQELEKSQEEIKRSQEEMERLLQLVQMSQEEHNQKDKTISDLQQALKNAQAKLRSQQTANAQREQARKAEEDESNKEEKINNWENGVDELEELLSVVRLKEERIEELEEALRESVRLTADREKGLQQEEVRRKQIMEKVGKLEQRLLSLQTAHALRCSTCRPLLTRMQQLERRLTQLLDERGEHLQELTHMKQEALEAAISEKDAHLALLEVSGLRTARHAEEAEQLRADRKRLMDRLKLETEHSMRLLQEYTPPPPLNTPGDNVSLSASSLSSLQGYSQIDQDQLDNDERTGSDSSL
;
A
#
# COMPACT_ATOMS: atom_id res chain seq x y z
N MET A 1 -45.43 33.97 82.33
CA MET A 1 -44.55 34.76 81.45
C MET A 1 -43.18 34.11 81.30
N SER A 2 -42.44 33.85 82.39
CA SER A 2 -41.07 33.30 82.33
C SER A 2 -40.91 31.95 81.60
N ALA A 3 -41.79 30.96 81.84
CA ALA A 3 -41.68 29.65 81.17
C ALA A 3 -41.89 29.72 79.63
N LYS A 4 -42.85 30.54 79.17
CA LYS A 4 -43.10 30.75 77.74
C LYS A 4 -41.93 31.46 77.04
N MET A 5 -41.27 32.38 77.75
CA MET A 5 -40.09 33.08 77.25
C MET A 5 -38.92 32.11 77.06
N LYS A 6 -38.66 31.25 78.06
CA LYS A 6 -37.62 30.20 77.97
C LYS A 6 -37.86 29.24 76.81
N THR A 7 -39.09 28.76 76.62
CA THR A 7 -39.40 27.86 75.49
C THR A 7 -39.21 28.53 74.14
N LEU A 8 -39.49 29.84 74.02
CA LEU A 8 -39.24 30.58 72.78
C LEU A 8 -37.74 30.82 72.53
N GLU A 9 -36.96 31.05 73.59
CA GLU A 9 -35.49 31.17 73.51
C GLU A 9 -34.85 29.84 73.07
N GLU A 10 -35.31 28.71 73.61
CA GLU A 10 -34.85 27.37 73.21
C GLU A 10 -35.19 27.08 71.74
N GLN A 11 -36.44 27.34 71.32
CA GLN A 11 -36.85 27.21 69.92
C GLN A 11 -36.02 28.12 69.00
N HIS A 12 -35.76 29.36 69.41
CA HIS A 12 -34.92 30.28 68.65
C HIS A 12 -33.49 29.77 68.50
N GLN A 13 -32.90 29.22 69.57
CA GLN A 13 -31.58 28.59 69.51
C GLN A 13 -31.57 27.36 68.60
N ASP A 14 -32.62 26.52 68.63
CA ASP A 14 -32.74 25.36 67.75
C ASP A 14 -32.85 25.77 66.27
N TYR A 15 -33.63 26.81 65.97
CA TYR A 15 -33.68 27.38 64.62
C TYR A 15 -32.32 27.93 64.19
N GLN A 16 -31.59 28.62 65.07
CA GLN A 16 -30.24 29.11 64.76
C GLN A 16 -29.26 27.96 64.48
N ARG A 17 -29.29 26.88 65.28
CA ARG A 17 -28.47 25.68 65.04
C ARG A 17 -28.82 25.01 63.72
N HIS A 18 -30.10 24.87 63.41
CA HIS A 18 -30.54 24.28 62.15
C HIS A 18 -30.12 25.12 60.94
N ILE A 19 -30.23 26.44 61.02
CA ILE A 19 -29.73 27.37 60.00
C ILE A 19 -28.21 27.23 59.81
N ALA A 20 -27.44 27.07 60.90
CA ALA A 20 -25.99 26.89 60.83
C ALA A 20 -25.62 25.60 60.07
N VAL A 21 -26.25 24.47 60.40
CA VAL A 21 -26.03 23.19 59.71
C VAL A 21 -26.40 23.27 58.23
N LEU A 22 -27.50 23.94 57.89
CA LEU A 22 -27.90 24.14 56.49
C LEU A 22 -26.88 25.01 55.72
N LYS A 23 -26.30 26.03 56.36
CA LYS A 23 -25.24 26.85 55.76
C LYS A 23 -23.96 26.06 55.53
N GLU A 24 -23.54 25.25 56.50
CA GLU A 24 -22.37 24.38 56.35
C GLU A 24 -22.61 23.34 55.24
N SER A 25 -23.79 22.74 55.19
CA SER A 25 -24.18 21.82 54.12
C SER A 25 -24.21 22.48 52.74
N LEU A 26 -24.67 23.73 52.65
CA LEU A 26 -24.65 24.50 51.41
C LEU A 26 -23.21 24.80 50.97
N CYS A 27 -22.36 25.27 51.89
CA CYS A 27 -20.94 25.56 51.60
C CYS A 27 -20.21 24.32 51.09
N ALA A 28 -20.41 23.15 51.71
CA ALA A 28 -19.82 21.89 51.26
C ALA A 28 -20.31 21.49 49.86
N LYS A 29 -21.59 21.75 49.53
CA LYS A 29 -22.12 21.49 48.18
C LYS A 29 -21.57 22.45 47.14
N GLU A 30 -21.36 23.73 47.49
CA GLU A 30 -20.74 24.73 46.62
C GLU A 30 -19.27 24.38 46.32
N GLU A 31 -18.50 23.96 47.32
CA GLU A 31 -17.13 23.47 47.13
C GLU A 31 -17.10 22.24 46.23
N HIS A 32 -18.00 21.27 46.44
CA HIS A 32 -18.11 20.09 45.59
C HIS A 32 -18.49 20.44 44.14
N TYR A 33 -19.42 21.39 43.95
CA TYR A 33 -19.78 21.89 42.63
C TYR A 33 -18.58 22.56 41.93
N ASN A 34 -17.82 23.38 42.65
CA ASN A 34 -16.63 24.04 42.11
C ASN A 34 -15.53 23.03 41.69
N MET A 35 -15.31 21.97 42.48
CA MET A 35 -14.38 20.89 42.11
C MET A 35 -14.84 20.17 40.84
N LEU A 36 -16.11 19.77 40.77
CA LEU A 36 -16.69 19.15 39.57
C LEU A 36 -16.59 20.06 38.34
N GLN A 37 -16.80 21.36 38.52
CA GLN A 37 -16.66 22.31 37.43
C GLN A 37 -15.21 22.37 36.92
N ALA A 38 -14.23 22.39 37.82
CA ALA A 38 -12.81 22.35 37.45
C ALA A 38 -12.46 21.04 36.71
N ASP A 39 -12.94 19.89 37.18
CA ASP A 39 -12.73 18.60 36.51
C ASP A 39 -13.34 18.59 35.08
N VAL A 40 -14.53 19.17 34.91
CA VAL A 40 -15.17 19.31 33.59
C VAL A 40 -14.36 20.21 32.67
N GLU A 41 -13.83 21.33 33.19
CA GLU A 41 -12.98 22.24 32.42
C GLU A 41 -11.66 21.59 32.01
N GLU A 42 -11.03 20.80 32.89
CA GLU A 42 -9.82 20.03 32.56
C GLU A 42 -10.10 18.96 31.50
N LEU A 43 -11.21 18.23 31.63
CA LEU A 43 -11.61 17.25 30.62
C LEU A 43 -11.89 17.89 29.26
N ARG A 44 -12.47 19.09 29.23
CA ARG A 44 -12.66 19.87 28.00
C ARG A 44 -11.33 20.26 27.37
N GLN A 45 -10.37 20.76 28.15
CA GLN A 45 -9.03 21.09 27.65
C GLN A 45 -8.32 19.86 27.08
N ARG A 46 -8.35 18.73 27.79
CA ARG A 46 -7.77 17.46 27.30
C ARG A 46 -8.44 16.98 26.00
N LEU A 47 -9.75 17.19 25.86
CA LEU A 47 -10.48 16.86 24.64
C LEU A 47 -10.03 17.75 23.47
N GLU A 48 -9.91 19.06 23.68
CA GLU A 48 -9.40 19.99 22.67
C GLU A 48 -7.96 19.67 22.25
N GLU A 49 -7.10 19.33 23.20
CA GLU A 49 -5.73 18.90 22.91
C GLU A 49 -5.70 17.62 22.08
N LYS A 50 -6.53 16.63 22.42
CA LYS A 50 -6.66 15.40 21.62
C LYS A 50 -7.18 15.69 20.22
N ASN A 51 -8.15 16.59 20.07
CA ASN A 51 -8.65 17.01 18.75
C ASN A 51 -7.55 17.66 17.91
N ARG A 52 -6.74 18.57 18.49
CA ARG A 52 -5.58 19.16 17.81
C ARG A 52 -4.55 18.10 17.38
N HIS A 53 -4.33 17.06 18.20
CA HIS A 53 -3.44 15.96 17.85
C HIS A 53 -4.00 15.11 16.70
N ILE A 54 -5.31 14.86 16.69
CA ILE A 54 -6.00 14.13 15.61
C ILE A 54 -5.88 14.93 14.31
N GLU A 55 -6.12 16.24 14.33
CA GLU A 55 -5.97 17.11 13.15
C GLU A 55 -4.54 17.07 12.61
N LYS A 56 -3.52 17.22 13.46
CA LYS A 56 -2.11 17.12 13.05
C LYS A 56 -1.79 15.76 12.44
N LYS A 57 -2.23 14.66 13.07
CA LYS A 57 -2.00 13.30 12.54
C LYS A 57 -2.73 13.09 11.21
N THR A 58 -3.92 13.63 11.05
CA THR A 58 -4.69 13.57 9.81
C THR A 58 -3.95 14.31 8.68
N GLN A 59 -3.40 15.49 8.97
CA GLN A 59 -2.61 16.26 8.01
C GLN A 59 -1.34 15.52 7.58
N VAL A 60 -0.60 14.91 8.53
CA VAL A 60 0.59 14.11 8.23
C VAL A 60 0.23 12.87 7.39
N ALA A 61 -0.87 12.19 7.70
CA ALA A 61 -1.33 11.03 6.92
C ALA A 61 -1.71 11.42 5.49
N MET A 62 -2.32 12.59 5.30
CA MET A 62 -2.67 13.13 3.98
C MET A 62 -1.42 13.47 3.16
N GLN A 63 -0.41 14.11 3.77
CA GLN A 63 0.89 14.38 3.14
C GLN A 63 1.62 13.09 2.75
N ALA A 64 1.68 12.11 3.65
CA ALA A 64 2.30 10.81 3.37
C ALA A 64 1.60 10.08 2.21
N THR A 65 0.27 10.19 2.11
CA THR A 65 -0.50 9.62 0.99
C THR A 65 -0.14 10.30 -0.33
N GLN A 66 0.04 11.63 -0.33
CA GLN A 66 0.44 12.39 -1.50
C GLN A 66 1.88 12.05 -1.95
N GLU A 67 2.82 11.94 -1.00
CA GLU A 67 4.20 11.51 -1.28
C GLU A 67 4.26 10.09 -1.82
N ARG A 68 3.50 9.15 -1.23
CA ARG A 68 3.39 7.77 -1.73
C ARG A 68 2.93 7.75 -3.19
N ASN A 69 1.90 8.52 -3.53
CA ASN A 69 1.39 8.59 -4.90
C ASN A 69 2.44 9.19 -5.86
N ARG A 70 3.19 10.20 -5.41
CA ARG A 70 4.30 10.79 -6.17
C ARG A 70 5.41 9.76 -6.45
N ILE A 71 5.89 9.06 -5.43
CA ILE A 71 6.91 8.01 -5.57
C ILE A 71 6.41 6.88 -6.47
N ASN A 72 5.13 6.52 -6.38
CA ASN A 72 4.54 5.48 -7.23
C ASN A 72 4.54 5.88 -8.71
N ASN A 73 4.29 7.15 -9.02
CA ASN A 73 4.40 7.67 -10.38
C ASN A 73 5.85 7.64 -10.88
N GLU A 74 6.80 8.11 -10.07
CA GLU A 74 8.23 8.07 -10.39
C GLU A 74 8.73 6.63 -10.62
N LEU A 75 8.26 5.67 -9.82
CA LEU A 75 8.54 4.24 -10.01
C LEU A 75 7.97 3.70 -11.31
N SER A 76 6.76 4.13 -11.70
CA SER A 76 6.16 3.74 -12.98
C SER A 76 6.98 4.25 -14.16
N GLU A 77 7.41 5.51 -14.12
CA GLU A 77 8.24 6.11 -15.16
C GLU A 77 9.61 5.41 -15.28
N LEU A 78 10.25 5.11 -14.14
CA LEU A 78 11.51 4.36 -14.12
C LEU A 78 11.35 2.96 -14.69
N LYS A 79 10.22 2.30 -14.43
CA LYS A 79 9.91 0.99 -14.99
C LYS A 79 9.75 1.04 -16.51
N ASP A 80 9.02 2.03 -17.04
CA ASP A 80 8.87 2.24 -18.47
C ASP A 80 10.23 2.52 -19.14
N HIS A 81 11.07 3.32 -18.50
CA HIS A 81 12.45 3.55 -18.95
C HIS A 81 13.28 2.28 -18.99
N MET A 82 13.12 1.40 -18.00
CA MET A 82 13.82 0.12 -17.93
C MET A 82 13.34 -0.81 -19.04
N ASP A 83 12.03 -0.92 -19.27
CA ASP A 83 11.44 -1.71 -20.36
C ASP A 83 11.94 -1.24 -21.74
N ILE A 84 12.07 0.08 -21.94
CA ILE A 84 12.65 0.64 -23.18
C ILE A 84 14.12 0.21 -23.34
N LYS A 85 14.91 0.28 -22.26
CA LYS A 85 16.32 -0.13 -22.27
C LYS A 85 16.45 -1.62 -22.56
N ASP A 86 15.62 -2.47 -21.95
CA ASP A 86 15.63 -3.91 -22.18
C ASP A 86 15.25 -4.27 -23.62
N ARG A 87 14.23 -3.63 -24.20
CA ARG A 87 13.91 -3.78 -25.63
C ARG A 87 15.11 -3.39 -26.50
N LYS A 88 15.82 -2.32 -26.14
CA LYS A 88 17.00 -1.87 -26.90
C LYS A 88 18.17 -2.83 -26.77
N ILE A 89 18.41 -3.38 -25.58
CA ILE A 89 19.40 -4.44 -25.34
C ILE A 89 19.08 -5.66 -26.21
N ASN A 90 17.82 -6.12 -26.21
CA ASN A 90 17.40 -7.26 -27.02
C ASN A 90 17.62 -7.02 -28.53
N VAL A 91 17.32 -5.83 -29.03
CA VAL A 91 17.59 -5.45 -30.43
C VAL A 91 19.10 -5.47 -30.72
N LEU A 92 19.93 -4.96 -29.81
CA LEU A 92 21.39 -4.97 -29.98
C LEU A 92 21.97 -6.38 -29.91
N GLN A 93 21.45 -7.24 -29.03
CA GLN A 93 21.84 -8.66 -28.95
C GLN A 93 21.52 -9.40 -30.25
N ARG A 94 20.31 -9.25 -30.78
CA ARG A 94 19.94 -9.84 -32.10
C ARG A 94 20.84 -9.34 -33.22
N LYS A 95 21.21 -8.05 -33.22
CA LYS A 95 22.14 -7.49 -34.21
C LYS A 95 23.55 -8.06 -34.07
N LEU A 96 24.02 -8.29 -32.84
CA LEU A 96 25.32 -8.94 -32.59
C LEU A 96 25.31 -10.38 -33.08
N GLU A 97 24.27 -11.16 -32.75
CA GLU A 97 24.11 -12.54 -33.23
C GLU A 97 24.07 -12.62 -34.76
N LEU A 98 23.32 -11.71 -35.41
CA LEU A 98 23.27 -11.63 -36.88
C LEU A 98 24.64 -11.26 -37.48
N HIS A 99 25.37 -10.34 -36.84
CA HIS A 99 26.72 -9.98 -37.28
C HIS A 99 27.71 -11.13 -37.11
N GLU A 100 27.65 -11.88 -36.00
CA GLU A 100 28.48 -13.07 -35.78
C GLU A 100 28.14 -14.20 -36.76
N ALA A 101 26.86 -14.41 -37.07
CA ALA A 101 26.43 -15.39 -38.07
C ALA A 101 26.93 -14.99 -39.48
N ASN A 102 26.80 -13.73 -39.86
CA ASN A 102 27.31 -13.21 -41.13
C ASN A 102 28.85 -13.26 -41.20
N GLN A 103 29.54 -13.03 -40.08
CA GLN A 103 31.00 -13.15 -40.00
C GLN A 103 31.46 -14.60 -40.20
N LYS A 104 30.74 -15.58 -39.62
CA LYS A 104 31.02 -17.01 -39.82
C LYS A 104 30.80 -17.45 -41.27
N LEU A 105 29.77 -16.92 -41.94
CA LEU A 105 29.52 -17.15 -43.37
C LEU A 105 30.59 -16.48 -44.26
N ALA A 106 31.06 -15.28 -43.89
CA ALA A 106 32.12 -14.58 -44.62
C ALA A 106 33.51 -15.26 -44.48
N THR A 107 33.80 -15.93 -43.36
CA THR A 107 35.04 -16.71 -43.19
C THR A 107 35.12 -18.00 -44.02
N GLY A 108 34.08 -18.35 -44.78
CA GLY A 108 34.03 -19.50 -45.70
C GLY A 108 34.52 -19.24 -47.13
N ALA A 109 34.84 -18.00 -47.51
CA ALA A 109 35.31 -17.69 -48.87
C ALA A 109 36.54 -16.78 -48.82
N ALA A 110 37.67 -17.34 -49.25
CA ALA A 110 38.97 -16.69 -49.26
C ALA A 110 39.01 -15.37 -50.07
N LYS A 111 39.68 -14.34 -49.52
CA LYS A 111 40.68 -13.52 -50.24
C LYS A 111 41.55 -12.73 -49.25
N ALA A 112 42.80 -13.17 -49.13
CA ALA A 112 43.82 -12.65 -48.23
C ALA A 112 44.51 -11.40 -48.79
N GLY A 113 44.77 -10.41 -47.92
CA GLY A 113 45.74 -9.34 -48.21
C GLY A 113 45.48 -8.04 -47.44
N GLU A 114 44.35 -7.39 -47.69
CA GLU A 114 44.06 -6.02 -47.19
C GLU A 114 43.13 -5.97 -45.98
N GLU A 115 42.20 -6.93 -45.84
CA GLU A 115 41.28 -6.99 -44.70
C GLU A 115 41.97 -7.23 -43.34
N SER A 116 43.13 -7.91 -43.34
CA SER A 116 43.89 -8.21 -42.11
C SER A 116 44.43 -6.95 -41.40
N SER A 117 44.73 -5.89 -42.16
CA SER A 117 45.23 -4.62 -41.61
C SER A 117 44.09 -3.80 -40.98
N ILE A 118 42.90 -3.82 -41.58
CA ILE A 118 41.71 -3.11 -41.10
C ILE A 118 41.09 -3.84 -39.90
N LEU A 119 40.99 -5.17 -39.97
CA LEU A 119 40.54 -6.01 -38.85
C LEU A 119 41.48 -5.92 -37.65
N LYS A 120 42.81 -5.87 -37.84
CA LYS A 120 43.75 -5.62 -36.74
C LYS A 120 43.50 -4.27 -36.06
N LYS A 121 43.31 -3.20 -36.83
CA LYS A 121 42.97 -1.87 -36.28
C LYS A 121 41.62 -1.86 -35.56
N GLN A 122 40.64 -2.60 -36.07
CA GLN A 122 39.31 -2.69 -35.46
C GLN A 122 39.32 -3.51 -34.17
N VAL A 123 40.14 -4.57 -34.11
CA VAL A 123 40.40 -5.34 -32.89
C VAL A 123 41.19 -4.52 -31.87
N GLU A 124 42.19 -3.74 -32.30
CA GLU A 124 42.92 -2.81 -31.42
C GLU A 124 41.99 -1.73 -30.84
N GLU A 125 41.09 -1.17 -31.64
CA GLU A 125 40.10 -0.19 -31.16
C GLU A 125 39.08 -0.84 -30.21
N GLN A 126 38.61 -2.06 -30.50
CA GLN A 126 37.75 -2.81 -29.56
C GLN A 126 38.47 -3.13 -28.25
N LYS A 127 39.77 -3.44 -28.31
CA LYS A 127 40.60 -3.67 -27.13
C LYS A 127 40.77 -2.39 -26.31
N ARG A 128 40.97 -1.25 -26.98
CA ARG A 128 41.03 0.09 -26.36
C ARG A 128 39.70 0.46 -25.69
N GLN A 129 38.57 0.16 -26.33
CA GLN A 129 37.24 0.37 -25.77
C GLN A 129 36.96 -0.53 -24.54
N LEU A 130 37.41 -1.77 -24.56
CA LEU A 130 37.33 -2.68 -23.41
C LEU A 130 38.22 -2.23 -22.24
N GLU A 131 39.41 -1.72 -22.53
CA GLU A 131 40.30 -1.12 -21.51
C GLU A 131 39.69 0.15 -20.91
N GLU A 132 39.06 1.00 -21.72
CA GLU A 132 38.32 2.18 -21.25
C GLU A 132 37.12 1.80 -20.37
N GLN A 133 36.36 0.75 -20.74
CA GLN A 133 35.29 0.23 -19.89
C GLN A 133 35.82 -0.36 -18.58
N ARG A 134 36.93 -1.10 -18.62
CA ARG A 134 37.60 -1.59 -17.40
C ARG A 134 38.05 -0.44 -16.51
N ARG A 135 38.57 0.65 -17.08
CA ARG A 135 38.97 1.84 -16.31
C ARG A 135 37.78 2.51 -15.61
N LYS A 136 36.65 2.63 -16.30
CA LYS A 136 35.41 3.16 -15.72
C LYS A 136 34.87 2.28 -14.60
N ILE A 137 34.89 0.95 -14.77
CA ILE A 137 34.48 0.01 -13.72
C ILE A 137 35.41 0.13 -12.49
N GLU A 138 36.71 0.29 -12.72
CA GLU A 138 37.68 0.48 -11.63
C GLU A 138 37.50 1.82 -10.91
N GLU A 139 37.18 2.90 -11.63
CA GLU A 139 36.79 4.20 -11.05
C GLU A 139 35.50 4.08 -10.23
N HIS A 140 34.48 3.38 -10.74
CA HIS A 140 33.24 3.11 -10.00
C HIS A 140 33.49 2.27 -8.75
N ARG A 141 34.36 1.26 -8.84
CA ARG A 141 34.75 0.42 -7.69
C ARG A 141 35.44 1.25 -6.61
N LYS A 142 36.38 2.13 -6.98
CA LYS A 142 37.03 3.05 -6.04
C LYS A 142 36.03 4.02 -5.41
N GLY A 143 35.06 4.52 -6.18
CA GLY A 143 33.97 5.35 -5.67
C GLY A 143 33.02 4.59 -4.74
N LEU A 144 32.85 3.29 -4.95
CA LEU A 144 32.10 2.42 -4.04
C LEU A 144 32.86 2.22 -2.73
N ASP A 145 34.15 1.92 -2.79
CA ASP A 145 35.01 1.73 -1.61
C ASP A 145 35.07 2.99 -0.72
N THR A 146 35.10 4.18 -1.32
CA THR A 146 35.03 5.44 -0.54
C THR A 146 33.68 5.64 0.12
N ARG A 147 32.57 5.29 -0.56
CA ARG A 147 31.22 5.35 0.04
C ARG A 147 31.05 4.32 1.16
N VAL A 148 31.60 3.11 1.01
CA VAL A 148 31.59 2.09 2.06
C VAL A 148 32.33 2.59 3.30
N LYS A 149 33.53 3.17 3.15
CA LYS A 149 34.26 3.77 4.28
C LYS A 149 33.50 4.90 4.96
N GLN A 150 32.83 5.76 4.19
CA GLN A 150 31.99 6.82 4.76
C GLN A 150 30.78 6.26 5.52
N VAL A 151 30.20 5.16 5.06
CA VAL A 151 29.11 4.48 5.78
C VAL A 151 29.64 3.88 7.08
N GLU A 152 30.78 3.20 7.06
CA GLU A 152 31.41 2.64 8.27
C GLU A 152 31.78 3.73 9.30
N GLU A 153 32.25 4.91 8.87
CA GLU A 153 32.50 6.05 9.76
C GLU A 153 31.22 6.61 10.37
N LYS A 154 30.14 6.69 9.59
CA LYS A 154 28.82 7.11 10.08
C LYS A 154 28.20 6.08 11.03
N GLU A 155 28.38 4.79 10.78
CA GLU A 155 27.92 3.74 11.71
C GLU A 155 28.67 3.81 13.05
N LYS A 156 29.98 4.07 13.02
CA LYS A 156 30.77 4.29 14.24
C LYS A 156 30.30 5.53 15.01
N SER A 157 30.04 6.65 14.32
CA SER A 157 29.55 7.86 14.99
C SER A 157 28.16 7.65 15.61
N ILE A 158 27.26 6.96 14.92
CA ILE A 158 25.95 6.57 15.45
C ILE A 158 26.12 5.72 16.71
N ALA A 159 26.97 4.70 16.69
CA ALA A 159 27.24 3.86 17.86
C ALA A 159 27.81 4.67 19.05
N GLU A 160 28.68 5.65 18.79
CA GLU A 160 29.18 6.55 19.83
C GLU A 160 28.08 7.45 20.42
N TYR A 161 27.18 7.99 19.58
CA TYR A 161 26.04 8.77 20.06
C TYR A 161 25.08 7.92 20.87
N GLU A 162 24.79 6.69 20.44
CA GLU A 162 23.98 5.73 21.21
C GLU A 162 24.58 5.44 22.58
N MET A 163 25.90 5.26 22.66
CA MET A 163 26.59 5.03 23.93
C MET A 163 26.52 6.24 24.86
N LYS A 164 26.68 7.46 24.32
CA LYS A 164 26.50 8.71 25.07
C LYS A 164 25.07 8.89 25.56
N LEU A 165 24.09 8.52 24.75
CA LEU A 165 22.66 8.63 25.07
C LEU A 165 22.26 7.62 26.16
N LYS A 166 22.78 6.39 26.08
CA LYS A 166 22.63 5.37 27.13
C LYS A 166 23.24 5.83 28.46
N LYS A 167 24.45 6.40 28.43
CA LYS A 167 25.10 6.94 29.63
C LYS A 167 24.33 8.12 30.25
N ARG A 168 23.78 9.02 29.42
CA ARG A 168 22.89 10.10 29.89
C ARG A 168 21.61 9.56 30.52
N LYS A 169 21.03 8.51 29.94
CA LYS A 169 19.84 7.85 30.48
C LYS A 169 20.10 7.20 31.83
N GLU A 170 21.20 6.46 31.96
CA GLU A 170 21.61 5.86 33.25
C GLU A 170 21.87 6.92 34.32
N ASN A 171 22.44 8.08 33.95
CA ASN A 171 22.61 9.21 34.88
C ASN A 171 21.28 9.86 35.31
N LEU A 172 20.29 9.93 34.42
CA LEU A 172 18.93 10.40 34.74
C LEU A 172 18.24 9.42 35.69
N ASP A 173 18.26 8.13 35.39
CA ASP A 173 17.66 7.09 36.23
C ASP A 173 18.30 7.08 37.64
N GLN A 174 19.62 7.32 37.74
CA GLN A 174 20.33 7.45 39.02
C GLN A 174 19.90 8.70 39.81
N ARG A 175 19.70 9.84 39.14
CA ARG A 175 19.23 11.09 39.78
C ARG A 175 17.76 11.00 40.19
N GLU A 176 16.90 10.37 39.40
CA GLU A 176 15.51 10.08 39.75
C GLU A 176 15.43 9.17 40.98
N ALA A 177 16.25 8.11 41.04
CA ALA A 177 16.32 7.23 42.21
C ALA A 177 16.83 7.94 43.48
N GLN A 178 17.71 8.95 43.34
CA GLN A 178 18.17 9.76 44.46
C GLN A 178 17.09 10.75 44.95
N LEU A 179 16.32 11.35 44.04
CA LEU A 179 15.17 12.19 44.38
C LEU A 179 14.06 11.40 45.08
N GLN A 180 13.84 10.15 44.65
CA GLN A 180 12.84 9.26 45.25
C GLN A 180 13.24 8.76 46.64
N LYS A 181 14.56 8.61 46.90
CA LYS A 181 15.09 8.29 48.24
C LYS A 181 15.25 9.50 49.15
N GLY A 182 15.30 10.72 48.60
CA GLY A 182 15.44 11.98 49.33
C GLY A 182 14.14 12.62 49.81
N GLY A 183 12.97 12.05 49.48
CA GLY A 183 11.64 12.57 49.85
C GLY A 183 11.28 12.52 51.34
N GLY A 184 12.27 12.40 52.23
CA GLY A 184 12.07 12.23 53.66
C GLY A 184 13.15 12.89 54.50
N GLN A 185 13.44 14.18 54.31
CA GLN A 185 13.92 15.06 55.38
C GLN A 185 13.89 16.53 54.95
N ALA A 186 13.08 17.32 55.68
CA ALA A 186 13.00 18.77 55.56
C ALA A 186 14.30 19.42 56.03
N GLY A 187 14.83 20.38 55.25
CA GLY A 187 15.93 21.24 55.72
C GLY A 187 16.74 22.04 54.69
N GLY A 188 16.60 21.81 53.37
CA GLY A 188 17.50 22.40 52.35
C GLY A 188 16.83 23.16 51.21
N GLY A 189 15.61 23.67 51.39
CA GLY A 189 14.77 24.16 50.29
C GLY A 189 15.36 25.32 49.47
N ALA A 190 16.04 26.29 50.09
CA ALA A 190 16.50 27.48 49.39
C ALA A 190 17.70 27.23 48.45
N GLU A 191 18.64 26.37 48.86
CA GLU A 191 19.84 26.05 48.06
C GLU A 191 19.54 25.09 46.92
N VAL A 192 18.54 24.21 47.10
CA VAL A 192 18.05 23.29 46.06
C VAL A 192 17.22 24.05 45.03
N VAL A 193 16.40 25.03 45.44
CA VAL A 193 15.65 25.88 44.51
C VAL A 193 16.60 26.74 43.66
N GLN A 194 17.62 27.37 44.24
CA GLN A 194 18.62 28.12 43.45
C GLN A 194 19.40 27.23 42.46
N LYS A 195 19.75 25.99 42.86
CA LYS A 195 20.42 25.05 41.93
C LYS A 195 19.48 24.60 40.81
N LEU A 196 18.21 24.35 41.11
CA LEU A 196 17.20 24.01 40.11
C LEU A 196 16.91 25.18 39.16
N GLU A 197 16.94 26.43 39.64
CA GLU A 197 16.82 27.63 38.79
C GLU A 197 18.00 27.78 37.83
N ILE A 198 19.23 27.55 38.31
CA ILE A 198 20.43 27.56 37.45
C ILE A 198 20.39 26.41 36.43
N GLU A 199 19.98 25.20 36.83
CA GLU A 199 19.85 24.05 35.92
C GLU A 199 18.73 24.27 34.87
N LEU A 200 17.61 24.90 35.26
CA LEU A 200 16.55 25.30 34.32
C LEU A 200 17.05 26.33 33.30
N GLU A 201 17.86 27.30 33.72
CA GLU A 201 18.43 28.32 32.84
C GLU A 201 19.45 27.72 31.86
N VAL A 202 20.28 26.77 32.33
CA VAL A 202 21.20 26.00 31.46
C VAL A 202 20.43 25.16 30.45
N HIS A 203 19.37 24.47 30.85
CA HIS A 203 18.54 23.68 29.93
C HIS A 203 17.78 24.56 28.94
N ARG A 204 17.36 25.78 29.33
CA ARG A 204 16.82 26.77 28.39
C ARG A 204 17.85 27.17 27.35
N GLN A 205 19.07 27.47 27.75
CA GLN A 205 20.16 27.81 26.82
C GLN A 205 20.54 26.64 25.92
N GLU A 206 20.53 25.40 26.41
CA GLU A 206 20.77 24.20 25.59
C GLU A 206 19.65 23.97 24.57
N LEU A 207 18.40 24.21 24.97
CA LEU A 207 17.25 24.14 24.07
C LEU A 207 17.36 25.21 22.97
N GLU A 208 17.70 26.44 23.33
CA GLU A 208 17.87 27.55 22.41
C GLU A 208 19.02 27.29 21.40
N LYS A 209 20.16 26.77 21.87
CA LYS A 209 21.26 26.32 21.01
C LYS A 209 20.84 25.19 20.06
N SER A 210 20.08 24.20 20.53
CA SER A 210 19.60 23.12 19.68
C SER A 210 18.61 23.63 18.60
N GLN A 211 17.79 24.63 18.94
CA GLN A 211 16.90 25.30 17.99
C GLN A 211 17.69 26.10 16.95
N GLU A 212 18.77 26.78 17.34
CA GLU A 212 19.66 27.47 16.41
C GLU A 212 20.41 26.49 15.48
N GLU A 213 20.88 25.35 15.99
CA GLU A 213 21.51 24.31 15.17
C GLU A 213 20.52 23.70 14.16
N ILE A 214 19.27 23.48 14.57
CA ILE A 214 18.20 23.05 13.65
C ILE A 214 17.97 24.11 12.58
N LYS A 215 17.86 25.40 12.93
CA LYS A 215 17.71 26.48 11.95
C LYS A 215 18.87 26.54 10.96
N ARG A 216 20.12 26.47 11.44
CA ARG A 216 21.29 26.44 10.57
C ARG A 216 21.29 25.23 9.64
N SER A 217 20.89 24.06 10.14
CA SER A 217 20.77 22.85 9.31
C SER A 217 19.66 22.97 8.26
N GLN A 218 18.56 23.65 8.58
CA GLN A 218 17.47 23.95 7.64
C GLN A 218 17.94 24.91 6.54
N GLU A 219 18.64 25.99 6.90
CA GLU A 219 19.21 26.94 5.94
C GLU A 219 20.25 26.28 5.02
N GLU A 220 21.07 25.37 5.55
CA GLU A 220 22.05 24.62 4.76
C GLU A 220 21.37 23.61 3.82
N MET A 221 20.29 22.97 4.26
CA MET A 221 19.46 22.11 3.42
C MET A 221 18.80 22.89 2.28
N GLU A 222 18.24 24.06 2.56
CA GLU A 222 17.66 24.94 1.53
C GLU A 222 18.71 25.39 0.51
N ARG A 223 19.92 25.75 0.98
CA ARG A 223 21.05 26.12 0.11
C ARG A 223 21.47 24.97 -0.79
N LEU A 224 21.55 23.75 -0.26
CA LEU A 224 21.88 22.55 -1.04
C LEU A 224 20.80 22.23 -2.07
N LEU A 225 19.52 22.36 -1.70
CA LEU A 225 18.40 22.21 -2.64
C LEU A 225 18.51 23.18 -3.81
N GLN A 226 18.81 24.45 -3.53
CA GLN A 226 18.97 25.46 -4.56
C GLN A 226 20.14 25.16 -5.50
N LEU A 227 21.24 24.62 -4.96
CA LEU A 227 22.42 24.23 -5.74
C LEU A 227 22.14 23.01 -6.64
N VAL A 228 21.37 22.04 -6.14
CA VAL A 228 20.88 20.90 -6.94
C VAL A 228 19.96 21.38 -8.06
N GLN A 229 19.07 22.34 -7.77
CA GLN A 229 18.13 22.88 -8.75
C GLN A 229 18.86 23.62 -9.89
N MET A 230 19.84 24.48 -9.57
CA MET A 230 20.68 25.12 -10.58
C MET A 230 21.50 24.11 -11.39
N SER A 231 22.05 23.08 -10.74
CA SER A 231 22.79 22.00 -11.42
C SER A 231 21.88 21.22 -12.39
N GLN A 232 20.63 20.96 -12.00
CA GLN A 232 19.64 20.32 -12.87
C GLN A 232 19.27 21.20 -14.06
N GLU A 233 19.12 22.51 -13.86
CA GLU A 233 18.87 23.47 -14.94
C GLU A 233 20.04 23.57 -15.93
N GLU A 234 21.28 23.58 -15.44
CA GLU A 234 22.47 23.52 -16.29
C GLU A 234 22.53 22.21 -17.09
N HIS A 235 22.19 21.07 -16.47
CA HIS A 235 22.14 19.79 -17.16
C HIS A 235 21.10 19.81 -18.27
N ASN A 236 19.91 20.33 -18.00
CA ASN A 236 18.83 20.45 -18.99
C ASN A 236 19.23 21.37 -20.17
N GLN A 237 19.98 22.44 -19.93
CA GLN A 237 20.52 23.31 -20.98
C GLN A 237 21.58 22.59 -21.83
N LYS A 238 22.46 21.81 -21.19
CA LYS A 238 23.46 20.97 -21.88
C LYS A 238 22.78 19.89 -22.72
N ASP A 239 21.71 19.26 -22.24
CA ASP A 239 20.95 18.27 -23.00
C ASP A 239 20.25 18.87 -24.22
N LYS A 240 19.69 20.08 -24.10
CA LYS A 240 19.13 20.82 -25.25
C LYS A 240 20.20 21.10 -26.31
N THR A 241 21.37 21.60 -25.90
CA THR A 241 22.46 21.87 -26.85
C THR A 241 22.97 20.59 -27.52
N ILE A 242 23.03 19.47 -26.80
CA ILE A 242 23.36 18.16 -27.38
C ILE A 242 22.29 17.75 -28.40
N SER A 243 21.00 17.93 -28.09
CA SER A 243 19.89 17.61 -29.00
C SER A 243 19.97 18.43 -30.29
N ASP A 244 20.21 19.73 -30.19
CA ASP A 244 20.34 20.62 -31.34
C ASP A 244 21.54 20.26 -32.23
N LEU A 245 22.68 19.94 -31.61
CA LEU A 245 23.87 19.49 -32.32
C LEU A 245 23.65 18.13 -33.02
N GLN A 246 22.95 17.20 -32.38
CA GLN A 246 22.59 15.92 -32.99
C GLN A 246 21.65 16.11 -34.19
N GLN A 247 20.69 17.04 -34.10
CA GLN A 247 19.79 17.36 -35.20
C GLN A 247 20.53 18.04 -36.37
N ALA A 248 21.46 18.96 -36.08
CA ALA A 248 22.31 19.58 -37.09
C ALA A 248 23.19 18.55 -37.81
N LEU A 249 23.77 17.59 -37.08
CA LEU A 249 24.57 16.51 -37.64
C LEU A 249 23.74 15.61 -38.57
N LYS A 250 22.51 15.26 -38.17
CA LYS A 250 21.59 14.44 -38.98
C LYS A 250 21.20 15.15 -40.28
N ASN A 251 20.94 16.46 -40.22
CA ASN A 251 20.64 17.28 -41.39
C ASN A 251 21.83 17.39 -42.35
N ALA A 252 23.05 17.52 -41.83
CA ALA A 252 24.27 17.53 -42.63
C ALA A 252 24.51 16.18 -43.33
N GLN A 253 24.31 15.07 -42.62
CA GLN A 253 24.41 13.71 -43.20
C GLN A 253 23.35 13.46 -44.29
N ALA A 254 22.12 13.95 -44.11
CA ALA A 254 21.06 13.84 -45.12
C ALA A 254 21.40 14.61 -46.40
N LYS A 255 21.96 15.82 -46.29
CA LYS A 255 22.45 16.60 -47.44
C LYS A 255 23.57 15.88 -48.19
N LEU A 256 24.51 15.27 -47.46
CA LEU A 256 25.61 14.51 -48.06
C LEU A 256 25.10 13.30 -48.85
N ARG A 257 24.13 12.55 -48.30
CA ARG A 257 23.50 11.41 -48.99
C ARG A 257 22.73 11.84 -50.23
N SER A 258 21.94 12.92 -50.12
CA SER A 258 21.21 13.50 -51.24
C SER A 258 22.14 13.88 -52.40
N GLN A 259 23.29 14.50 -52.09
CA GLN A 259 24.30 14.89 -53.07
C GLN A 259 24.99 13.68 -53.71
N GLN A 260 25.23 12.60 -52.95
CA GLN A 260 25.74 11.33 -53.47
C GLN A 260 24.76 10.65 -54.44
N THR A 261 23.46 10.60 -54.10
CA THR A 261 22.44 10.05 -55.00
C THR A 261 22.25 10.88 -56.28
N ALA A 262 22.35 12.21 -56.21
CA ALA A 262 22.27 13.07 -57.39
C ALA A 262 23.46 12.87 -58.35
N ASN A 263 24.66 12.58 -57.82
CA ASN A 263 25.82 12.24 -58.64
C ASN A 263 25.70 10.84 -59.27
N ALA A 264 25.16 9.85 -58.55
CA ALA A 264 24.90 8.51 -59.10
C ALA A 264 23.85 8.52 -60.23
N GLN A 265 22.80 9.35 -60.11
CA GLN A 265 21.80 9.52 -61.16
C GLN A 265 22.35 10.22 -62.42
N ARG A 266 23.29 11.16 -62.27
CA ARG A 266 24.01 11.77 -63.41
C ARG A 266 24.95 10.79 -64.12
N GLU A 267 25.47 9.80 -63.41
CA GLU A 267 26.33 8.75 -63.97
C GLU A 267 25.50 7.66 -64.67
N GLN A 268 24.30 7.34 -64.17
CA GLN A 268 23.32 6.47 -64.84
C GLN A 268 22.71 7.13 -66.10
N ALA A 269 22.52 8.46 -66.10
CA ALA A 269 22.06 9.18 -67.30
C ALA A 269 23.08 9.22 -68.46
N ARG A 270 24.37 8.94 -68.20
CA ARG A 270 25.40 8.77 -69.25
C ARG A 270 25.52 7.35 -69.79
N LYS A 271 24.84 6.37 -69.17
CA LYS A 271 24.85 4.95 -69.57
C LYS A 271 23.53 4.50 -70.23
N ALA A 272 22.64 5.44 -70.56
CA ALA A 272 21.33 5.17 -71.16
C ALA A 272 21.14 5.87 -72.52
N GLU A 273 22.23 6.10 -73.26
CA GLU A 273 22.25 6.68 -74.63
C GLU A 273 22.88 5.71 -75.67
N GLU A 274 22.85 4.40 -75.41
CA GLU A 274 23.16 3.35 -76.40
C GLU A 274 22.22 2.17 -76.15
N ASP A 275 21.07 2.17 -76.84
CA ASP A 275 20.52 1.02 -77.57
C ASP A 275 19.07 1.31 -77.96
N GLU A 276 18.85 1.38 -79.27
CA GLU A 276 17.55 1.55 -79.93
C GLU A 276 17.22 0.25 -80.70
N SER A 277 15.93 -0.12 -80.76
CA SER A 277 15.20 -0.59 -81.97
C SER A 277 14.44 -1.93 -81.88
N ASN A 278 13.10 -1.77 -81.91
CA ASN A 278 12.06 -2.50 -82.70
C ASN A 278 11.80 -4.02 -82.47
N LYS A 279 10.61 -4.60 -82.71
CA LYS A 279 9.29 -4.16 -83.23
C LYS A 279 8.23 -5.24 -82.88
N GLU A 280 6.98 -4.77 -82.74
CA GLU A 280 5.64 -5.38 -82.97
C GLU A 280 5.53 -6.73 -83.72
N GLU A 281 4.46 -7.54 -83.73
CA GLU A 281 3.20 -7.78 -82.97
C GLU A 281 2.39 -8.82 -83.82
N LYS A 282 1.42 -9.52 -83.20
CA LYS A 282 0.21 -10.22 -83.75
C LYS A 282 0.28 -11.71 -84.17
N ILE A 283 -0.71 -12.47 -83.67
CA ILE A 283 -1.74 -13.34 -84.34
C ILE A 283 -2.40 -14.15 -83.19
N ASN A 284 -3.65 -13.92 -82.74
CA ASN A 284 -5.02 -14.24 -83.23
C ASN A 284 -5.59 -15.65 -82.89
N ASN A 285 -6.32 -15.71 -81.77
CA ASN A 285 -7.74 -16.11 -81.66
C ASN A 285 -8.19 -17.58 -81.88
N TRP A 286 -7.34 -18.54 -81.55
CA TRP A 286 -7.74 -19.85 -80.97
C TRP A 286 -6.80 -20.28 -79.82
N GLU A 287 -5.70 -19.56 -79.65
CA GLU A 287 -4.77 -19.61 -78.52
C GLU A 287 -5.40 -18.98 -77.26
N ASN A 288 -6.23 -17.94 -77.38
CA ASN A 288 -6.83 -17.21 -76.25
C ASN A 288 -7.53 -18.07 -75.18
N GLY A 289 -8.15 -19.21 -75.55
CA GLY A 289 -8.83 -20.10 -74.59
C GLY A 289 -7.88 -21.09 -73.89
N VAL A 290 -6.77 -21.45 -74.56
CA VAL A 290 -5.68 -22.22 -73.96
C VAL A 290 -4.82 -21.30 -73.11
N ASP A 291 -4.55 -20.09 -73.58
CA ASP A 291 -3.86 -19.03 -72.85
C ASP A 291 -4.67 -18.61 -71.61
N GLU A 292 -5.99 -18.47 -71.69
CA GLU A 292 -6.85 -18.22 -70.51
C GLU A 292 -6.82 -19.39 -69.53
N LEU A 293 -6.79 -20.64 -70.01
CA LEU A 293 -6.68 -21.82 -69.14
C LEU A 293 -5.28 -21.92 -68.50
N GLU A 294 -4.23 -21.60 -69.23
CA GLU A 294 -2.85 -21.60 -68.78
C GLU A 294 -2.59 -20.44 -67.81
N GLU A 295 -3.22 -19.29 -68.03
CA GLU A 295 -3.26 -18.16 -67.11
C GLU A 295 -4.05 -18.50 -65.83
N LEU A 296 -5.20 -19.18 -65.94
CA LEU A 296 -5.95 -19.68 -64.78
C LEU A 296 -5.16 -20.75 -64.00
N LEU A 297 -4.46 -21.66 -64.68
CA LEU A 297 -3.58 -22.66 -64.06
C LEU A 297 -2.39 -21.98 -63.36
N SER A 298 -1.80 -20.96 -63.98
CA SER A 298 -0.79 -20.08 -63.38
C SER A 298 -1.33 -19.42 -62.10
N VAL A 299 -2.53 -18.86 -62.15
CA VAL A 299 -3.17 -18.23 -60.99
C VAL A 299 -3.50 -19.25 -59.89
N VAL A 300 -3.94 -20.46 -60.25
CA VAL A 300 -4.19 -21.55 -59.29
C VAL A 300 -2.88 -21.97 -58.64
N ARG A 301 -1.80 -22.15 -59.41
CA ARG A 301 -0.47 -22.45 -58.87
C ARG A 301 0.04 -21.38 -57.92
N LEU A 302 -0.09 -20.10 -58.28
CA LEU A 302 0.29 -18.98 -57.41
C LEU A 302 -0.55 -18.95 -56.13
N LYS A 303 -1.83 -19.32 -56.21
CA LYS A 303 -2.71 -19.44 -55.04
C LYS A 303 -2.33 -20.65 -54.17
N GLU A 304 -1.93 -21.78 -54.76
CA GLU A 304 -1.43 -22.95 -54.03
C GLU A 304 -0.10 -22.64 -53.33
N GLU A 305 0.86 -22.02 -54.02
CA GLU A 305 2.12 -21.53 -53.43
C GLU A 305 1.83 -20.55 -52.28
N ARG A 306 0.85 -19.64 -52.46
CA ARG A 306 0.43 -18.71 -51.40
C ARG A 306 -0.25 -19.41 -50.22
N ILE A 307 -1.02 -20.47 -50.46
CA ILE A 307 -1.66 -21.26 -49.41
C ILE A 307 -0.59 -22.00 -48.61
N GLU A 308 0.40 -22.61 -49.26
CA GLU A 308 1.54 -23.24 -48.56
C GLU A 308 2.31 -22.25 -47.68
N GLU A 309 2.60 -21.04 -48.17
CA GLU A 309 3.23 -19.99 -47.36
C GLU A 309 2.41 -19.63 -46.12
N LEU A 310 1.08 -19.52 -46.26
CA LEU A 310 0.18 -19.20 -45.17
C LEU A 310 0.07 -20.35 -44.17
N GLU A 311 0.06 -21.60 -44.63
CA GLU A 311 0.08 -22.79 -43.78
C GLU A 311 1.37 -22.89 -42.98
N GLU A 312 2.52 -22.61 -43.60
CA GLU A 312 3.81 -22.63 -42.93
C GLU A 312 3.92 -21.49 -41.90
N ALA A 313 3.46 -20.29 -42.24
CA ALA A 313 3.36 -19.17 -41.31
C ALA A 313 2.40 -19.48 -40.14
N LEU A 314 1.31 -20.20 -40.38
CA LEU A 314 0.37 -20.63 -39.34
C LEU A 314 1.01 -21.67 -38.42
N ARG A 315 1.73 -22.67 -38.97
CA ARG A 315 2.49 -23.65 -38.18
C ARG A 315 3.55 -22.96 -37.30
N GLU A 316 4.27 -21.99 -37.86
CA GLU A 316 5.25 -21.21 -37.11
C GLU A 316 4.59 -20.36 -36.01
N SER A 317 3.44 -19.72 -36.30
CA SER A 317 2.65 -18.96 -35.33
C SER A 317 2.16 -19.82 -34.16
N VAL A 318 1.66 -21.03 -34.45
CA VAL A 318 1.22 -22.00 -33.43
C VAL A 318 2.41 -22.46 -32.58
N ARG A 319 3.55 -22.76 -33.19
CA ARG A 319 4.77 -23.15 -32.47
C ARG A 319 5.29 -22.03 -31.56
N LEU A 320 5.34 -20.80 -32.06
CA LEU A 320 5.73 -19.62 -31.27
C LEU A 320 4.77 -19.38 -30.10
N THR A 321 3.47 -19.62 -30.29
CA THR A 321 2.46 -19.50 -29.24
C THR A 321 2.69 -20.54 -28.15
N ALA A 322 2.92 -21.81 -28.52
CA ALA A 322 3.23 -22.87 -27.56
C ALA A 322 4.53 -22.62 -26.78
N ASP A 323 5.59 -22.14 -27.45
CA ASP A 323 6.85 -21.79 -26.78
C ASP A 323 6.68 -20.59 -25.82
N ARG A 324 5.87 -19.59 -26.21
CA ARG A 324 5.52 -18.45 -25.36
C ARG A 324 4.73 -18.88 -24.13
N GLU A 325 3.74 -19.75 -24.28
CA GLU A 325 2.94 -20.26 -23.17
C GLU A 325 3.79 -21.07 -22.18
N LYS A 326 4.68 -21.91 -22.70
CA LYS A 326 5.65 -22.65 -21.88
C LYS A 326 6.58 -21.71 -21.12
N GLY A 327 7.05 -20.64 -21.77
CA GLY A 327 7.84 -19.58 -21.11
C GLY A 327 7.05 -18.86 -20.00
N LEU A 328 5.78 -18.54 -20.26
CA LEU A 328 4.90 -17.90 -19.28
C LEU A 328 4.70 -18.80 -18.05
N GLN A 329 4.41 -20.09 -18.24
CA GLN A 329 4.23 -21.05 -17.15
C GLN A 329 5.51 -21.22 -16.32
N GLN A 330 6.68 -21.29 -16.97
CA GLN A 330 7.97 -21.33 -16.26
C GLN A 330 8.18 -20.07 -15.42
N GLU A 331 7.83 -18.91 -15.94
CA GLU A 331 7.98 -17.64 -15.25
C GLU A 331 6.98 -17.49 -14.09
N GLU A 332 5.75 -17.98 -14.24
CA GLU A 332 4.78 -18.06 -13.15
C GLU A 332 5.26 -18.95 -12.00
N VAL A 333 5.85 -20.12 -12.32
CA VAL A 333 6.43 -21.01 -11.31
C VAL A 333 7.61 -20.33 -10.61
N ARG A 334 8.51 -19.69 -11.35
CA ARG A 334 9.62 -18.90 -10.76
C ARG A 334 9.09 -17.77 -9.87
N ARG A 335 8.08 -17.04 -10.32
CA ARG A 335 7.45 -15.97 -9.53
C ARG A 335 6.87 -16.50 -8.23
N LYS A 336 6.15 -17.63 -8.26
CA LYS A 336 5.62 -18.29 -7.05
C LYS A 336 6.74 -18.67 -6.08
N GLN A 337 7.82 -19.27 -6.58
CA GLN A 337 8.99 -19.62 -5.75
C GLN A 337 9.69 -18.40 -5.16
N ILE A 338 9.80 -17.30 -5.92
CA ILE A 338 10.36 -16.04 -5.42
C ILE A 338 9.45 -15.46 -4.34
N MET A 339 8.14 -15.40 -4.55
CA MET A 339 7.20 -14.89 -3.55
C MET A 339 7.23 -15.72 -2.25
N GLU A 340 7.34 -17.04 -2.34
CA GLU A 340 7.49 -17.90 -1.16
C GLU A 340 8.80 -17.62 -0.41
N LYS A 341 9.91 -17.42 -1.13
CA LYS A 341 11.20 -17.04 -0.53
C LYS A 341 11.13 -15.66 0.11
N VAL A 342 10.49 -14.70 -0.54
CA VAL A 342 10.27 -13.35 0.01
C VAL A 342 9.44 -13.43 1.29
N GLY A 343 8.32 -14.17 1.30
CA GLY A 343 7.52 -14.35 2.51
C GLY A 343 8.29 -14.99 3.67
N LYS A 344 9.14 -16.00 3.38
CA LYS A 344 10.02 -16.60 4.39
C LYS A 344 11.06 -15.61 4.92
N LEU A 345 11.61 -14.76 4.06
CA LEU A 345 12.56 -13.72 4.45
C LEU A 345 11.89 -12.61 5.25
N GLU A 346 10.69 -12.19 4.89
CA GLU A 346 9.87 -11.23 5.63
C GLU A 346 9.54 -11.74 7.04
N GLN A 347 9.09 -13.00 7.17
CA GLN A 347 8.87 -13.62 8.49
C GLN A 347 10.16 -13.68 9.33
N ARG A 348 11.30 -14.00 8.72
CA ARG A 348 12.60 -13.99 9.41
C ARG A 348 13.00 -12.58 9.84
N LEU A 349 12.79 -11.57 8.99
CA LEU A 349 13.06 -10.18 9.33
C LEU A 349 12.20 -9.74 10.52
N LEU A 350 10.89 -10.03 10.48
CA LEU A 350 9.95 -9.66 11.52
C LEU A 350 10.28 -10.33 12.86
N SER A 351 10.61 -11.63 12.84
CA SER A 351 11.01 -12.36 14.04
C SER A 351 12.34 -11.86 14.61
N LEU A 352 13.32 -11.53 13.76
CA LEU A 352 14.58 -10.90 14.19
C LEU A 352 14.36 -9.52 14.79
N GLN A 353 13.52 -8.69 14.16
CA GLN A 353 13.16 -7.35 14.66
C GLN A 353 12.44 -7.45 16.01
N THR A 354 11.48 -8.36 16.14
CA THR A 354 10.74 -8.58 17.39
C THR A 354 11.69 -9.09 18.49
N ALA A 355 12.55 -10.05 18.16
CA ALA A 355 13.54 -10.56 19.10
C ALA A 355 14.57 -9.48 19.51
N HIS A 356 14.95 -8.59 18.60
CA HIS A 356 15.80 -7.45 18.90
C HIS A 356 15.08 -6.43 19.80
N ALA A 357 13.83 -6.08 19.49
CA ALA A 357 13.00 -5.18 20.29
C ALA A 357 12.76 -5.72 21.71
N LEU A 358 12.60 -7.04 21.88
CA LEU A 358 12.46 -7.70 23.18
C LEU A 358 13.75 -7.71 24.01
N ARG A 359 14.93 -7.69 23.37
CA ARG A 359 16.24 -7.60 24.02
C ARG A 359 16.69 -6.15 24.26
N CYS A 360 16.16 -5.21 23.50
CA CYS A 360 16.46 -3.79 23.66
C CYS A 360 15.80 -3.24 24.93
N SER A 361 16.60 -2.66 25.82
CA SER A 361 16.13 -2.16 27.12
C SER A 361 15.17 -0.97 27.01
N THR A 362 15.18 -0.23 25.90
CA THR A 362 14.26 0.88 25.64
C THR A 362 12.98 0.43 24.93
N CYS A 363 13.08 -0.53 23.99
CA CYS A 363 11.92 -1.03 23.25
C CYS A 363 11.06 -2.01 24.06
N ARG A 364 11.68 -2.88 24.87
CA ARG A 364 10.98 -3.88 25.68
C ARG A 364 9.87 -3.31 26.59
N PRO A 365 10.09 -2.24 27.39
CA PRO A 365 9.03 -1.68 28.21
C PRO A 365 7.91 -1.03 27.37
N LEU A 366 8.24 -0.41 26.23
CA LEU A 366 7.24 0.15 25.32
C LEU A 366 6.39 -0.95 24.67
N LEU A 367 7.01 -2.04 24.23
CA LEU A 367 6.32 -3.19 23.65
C LEU A 367 5.42 -3.87 24.68
N THR A 368 5.91 -4.03 25.92
CA THR A 368 5.12 -4.59 27.03
C THR A 368 3.93 -3.70 27.36
N ARG A 369 4.12 -2.37 27.40
CA ARG A 369 3.05 -1.41 27.63
C ARG A 369 2.03 -1.43 26.49
N MET A 370 2.48 -1.52 25.24
CA MET A 370 1.60 -1.66 24.08
C MET A 370 0.74 -2.92 24.19
N GLN A 371 1.35 -4.08 24.47
CA GLN A 371 0.64 -5.34 24.69
C GLN A 371 -0.36 -5.27 25.86
N GLN A 372 -0.01 -4.57 26.95
CA GLN A 372 -0.93 -4.34 28.06
C GLN A 372 -2.13 -3.47 27.65
N LEU A 373 -1.88 -2.39 26.88
CA LEU A 373 -2.93 -1.53 26.36
C LEU A 373 -3.82 -2.25 25.35
N GLU A 374 -3.26 -3.08 24.48
CA GLU A 374 -4.00 -3.93 23.55
C GLU A 374 -4.90 -4.91 24.30
N ARG A 375 -4.35 -5.64 25.29
CA ARG A 375 -5.17 -6.53 26.14
C ARG A 375 -6.27 -5.77 26.87
N ARG A 376 -5.97 -4.58 27.40
CA ARG A 376 -6.97 -3.76 28.10
C ARG A 376 -8.06 -3.28 27.14
N LEU A 377 -7.69 -2.92 25.91
CA LEU A 377 -8.65 -2.53 24.88
C LEU A 377 -9.55 -3.71 24.51
N THR A 378 -8.99 -4.90 24.28
CA THR A 378 -9.78 -6.11 24.00
C THR A 378 -10.75 -6.41 25.15
N GLN A 379 -10.29 -6.38 26.40
CA GLN A 379 -11.16 -6.54 27.56
C GLN A 379 -12.30 -5.51 27.59
N LEU A 380 -12.02 -4.24 27.35
CA LEU A 380 -13.05 -3.19 27.32
C LEU A 380 -14.05 -3.37 26.18
N LEU A 381 -13.60 -3.91 25.03
CA LEU A 381 -14.48 -4.22 23.92
C LEU A 381 -15.38 -5.42 24.23
N ASP A 382 -14.84 -6.45 24.90
CA ASP A 382 -15.60 -7.61 25.36
C ASP A 382 -16.62 -7.22 26.44
N GLU A 383 -16.18 -6.49 27.49
CA GLU A 383 -17.04 -5.92 28.54
C GLU A 383 -18.16 -5.06 27.94
N ARG A 384 -17.83 -4.21 26.95
CA ARG A 384 -18.84 -3.40 26.23
C ARG A 384 -19.83 -4.29 25.46
N GLY A 385 -19.37 -5.38 24.86
CA GLY A 385 -20.22 -6.35 24.18
C GLY A 385 -21.20 -7.02 25.15
N GLU A 386 -20.70 -7.51 26.28
CA GLU A 386 -21.49 -8.11 27.36
C GLU A 386 -22.54 -7.14 27.89
N HIS A 387 -22.14 -5.90 28.23
CA HIS A 387 -23.09 -4.89 28.71
C HIS A 387 -24.16 -4.51 27.68
N LEU A 388 -23.81 -4.49 26.38
CA LEU A 388 -24.80 -4.26 25.33
C LEU A 388 -25.79 -5.44 25.24
N GLN A 389 -25.31 -6.68 25.37
CA GLN A 389 -26.18 -7.85 25.41
C GLN A 389 -27.11 -7.81 26.63
N GLU A 390 -26.59 -7.60 27.84
CA GLU A 390 -27.36 -7.46 29.07
C GLU A 390 -28.42 -6.35 28.96
N LEU A 391 -28.05 -5.19 28.43
CA LEU A 391 -28.99 -4.08 28.24
C LEU A 391 -30.12 -4.45 27.27
N THR A 392 -29.80 -5.11 26.15
CA THR A 392 -30.83 -5.54 25.20
C THR A 392 -31.74 -6.61 25.81
N HIS A 393 -31.19 -7.53 26.61
CA HIS A 393 -31.95 -8.55 27.31
C HIS A 393 -32.91 -7.93 28.34
N MET A 394 -32.41 -7.06 29.23
CA MET A 394 -33.25 -6.37 30.22
C MET A 394 -34.37 -5.56 29.59
N LYS A 395 -34.12 -4.91 28.43
CA LYS A 395 -35.16 -4.20 27.70
C LYS A 395 -36.23 -5.13 27.14
N GLN A 396 -35.85 -6.29 26.61
CA GLN A 396 -36.79 -7.30 26.12
C GLN A 396 -37.64 -7.85 27.27
N GLU A 397 -37.01 -8.24 28.38
CA GLU A 397 -37.72 -8.72 29.58
C GLU A 397 -38.70 -7.69 30.13
N ALA A 398 -38.31 -6.42 30.21
CA ALA A 398 -39.19 -5.34 30.67
C ALA A 398 -40.40 -5.14 29.74
N LEU A 399 -40.21 -5.24 28.41
CA LEU A 399 -41.29 -5.15 27.44
C LEU A 399 -42.23 -6.36 27.52
N GLU A 400 -41.69 -7.57 27.65
CA GLU A 400 -42.46 -8.80 27.82
C GLU A 400 -43.28 -8.78 29.12
N ALA A 401 -42.68 -8.33 30.23
CA ALA A 401 -43.37 -8.17 31.51
C ALA A 401 -44.52 -7.15 31.40
N ALA A 402 -44.31 -6.01 30.74
CA ALA A 402 -45.36 -5.01 30.51
C ALA A 402 -46.48 -5.56 29.61
N ILE A 403 -46.17 -6.35 28.59
CA ILE A 403 -47.18 -7.02 27.74
C ILE A 403 -48.00 -8.00 28.58
N SER A 404 -47.33 -8.83 29.39
CA SER A 404 -47.97 -9.80 30.29
C SER A 404 -48.91 -9.11 31.30
N GLU A 405 -48.51 -7.97 31.85
CA GLU A 405 -49.37 -7.14 32.72
C GLU A 405 -50.63 -6.68 31.97
N LYS A 406 -50.50 -6.18 30.73
CA LYS A 406 -51.65 -5.78 29.91
C LYS A 406 -52.56 -6.96 29.59
N ASP A 407 -52.02 -8.13 29.29
CA ASP A 407 -52.80 -9.35 29.04
C ASP A 407 -53.53 -9.83 30.30
N ALA A 408 -52.92 -9.73 31.49
CA ALA A 408 -53.58 -10.03 32.76
C ALA A 408 -54.75 -9.07 33.04
N HIS A 409 -54.58 -7.77 32.80
CA HIS A 409 -55.67 -6.78 32.92
C HIS A 409 -56.81 -7.04 31.93
N LEU A 410 -56.49 -7.37 30.68
CA LEU A 410 -57.48 -7.75 29.68
C LEU A 410 -58.27 -8.99 30.11
N ALA A 411 -57.58 -10.03 30.59
CA ALA A 411 -58.22 -11.26 31.07
C ALA A 411 -59.17 -10.98 32.25
N LEU A 412 -58.78 -10.11 33.19
CA LEU A 412 -59.64 -9.71 34.31
C LEU A 412 -60.90 -8.99 33.83
N LEU A 413 -60.78 -8.07 32.87
CA LEU A 413 -61.92 -7.37 32.28
C LEU A 413 -62.84 -8.32 31.52
N GLU A 414 -62.28 -9.27 30.78
CA GLU A 414 -63.04 -10.29 30.03
C GLU A 414 -63.82 -11.21 30.97
N VAL A 415 -63.21 -11.65 32.08
CA VAL A 415 -63.87 -12.48 33.11
C VAL A 415 -64.94 -11.70 33.87
N SER A 416 -64.73 -10.40 34.14
CA SER A 416 -65.74 -9.55 34.81
C SER A 416 -67.02 -9.34 33.97
N GLY A 417 -66.94 -9.67 32.67
CA GLY A 417 -67.96 -9.39 31.67
C GLY A 417 -67.97 -7.91 31.37
N LEU A 418 -67.67 -7.54 30.12
CA LEU A 418 -67.67 -6.17 29.57
C LEU A 418 -69.07 -5.54 29.58
N ARG A 419 -69.67 -5.42 30.77
CA ARG A 419 -71.08 -5.11 31.03
C ARG A 419 -71.36 -3.61 30.98
N THR A 420 -70.32 -2.78 31.01
CA THR A 420 -70.43 -1.32 30.93
C THR A 420 -69.65 -0.80 29.72
N ALA A 421 -70.14 0.28 29.10
CA ALA A 421 -69.45 0.96 28.01
C ALA A 421 -68.03 1.39 28.41
N ARG A 422 -67.85 1.75 29.69
CA ARG A 422 -66.54 2.09 30.27
C ARG A 422 -65.57 0.90 30.27
N HIS A 423 -66.01 -0.30 30.66
CA HIS A 423 -65.16 -1.50 30.60
C HIS A 423 -64.80 -1.88 29.16
N ALA A 424 -65.71 -1.64 28.20
CA ALA A 424 -65.44 -1.88 26.79
C ALA A 424 -64.37 -0.92 26.23
N GLU A 425 -64.47 0.37 26.56
CA GLU A 425 -63.49 1.39 26.17
C GLU A 425 -62.11 1.13 26.82
N GLU A 426 -62.09 0.75 28.09
CA GLU A 426 -60.85 0.38 28.81
C GLU A 426 -60.17 -0.85 28.19
N ALA A 427 -60.95 -1.87 27.81
CA ALA A 427 -60.43 -3.05 27.11
C ALA A 427 -59.88 -2.70 25.72
N GLU A 428 -60.49 -1.75 25.00
CA GLU A 428 -60.00 -1.28 23.71
C GLU A 428 -58.67 -0.51 23.85
N GLN A 429 -58.56 0.35 24.86
CA GLN A 429 -57.31 1.05 25.20
C GLN A 429 -56.19 0.08 25.57
N LEU A 430 -56.47 -0.92 26.41
CA LEU A 430 -55.49 -1.95 26.79
C LEU A 430 -55.04 -2.79 25.58
N ARG A 431 -55.94 -3.11 24.64
CA ARG A 431 -55.57 -3.79 23.38
C ARG A 431 -54.67 -2.92 22.51
N ALA A 432 -54.95 -1.62 22.41
CA ALA A 432 -54.13 -0.67 21.67
C ALA A 432 -52.73 -0.52 22.28
N ASP A 433 -52.63 -0.41 23.62
CA ASP A 433 -51.37 -0.31 24.33
C ASP A 433 -50.56 -1.61 24.25
N ARG A 434 -51.20 -2.78 24.39
CA ARG A 434 -50.56 -4.07 24.17
C ARG A 434 -49.97 -4.16 22.77
N LYS A 435 -50.72 -3.74 21.74
CA LYS A 435 -50.24 -3.74 20.35
C LYS A 435 -49.00 -2.85 20.19
N ARG A 436 -49.01 -1.64 20.76
CA ARG A 436 -47.84 -0.74 20.75
C ARG A 436 -46.62 -1.36 21.42
N LEU A 437 -46.81 -2.03 22.56
CA LEU A 437 -45.72 -2.72 23.27
C LEU A 437 -45.17 -3.90 22.47
N MET A 438 -46.02 -4.70 21.83
CA MET A 438 -45.58 -5.79 20.95
C MET A 438 -44.81 -5.29 19.73
N ASP A 439 -45.26 -4.20 19.10
CA ASP A 439 -44.53 -3.60 17.97
C ASP A 439 -43.17 -3.05 18.42
N ARG A 440 -43.09 -2.47 19.62
CA ARG A 440 -41.83 -2.02 20.21
C ARG A 440 -40.89 -3.17 20.57
N LEU A 441 -41.42 -4.29 21.08
CA LEU A 441 -40.65 -5.50 21.35
C LEU A 441 -40.03 -6.04 20.06
N LYS A 442 -40.80 -6.16 18.98
CA LYS A 442 -40.28 -6.60 17.67
C LYS A 442 -39.12 -5.73 17.17
N LEU A 443 -39.28 -4.41 17.26
CA LEU A 443 -38.22 -3.47 16.87
C LEU A 443 -36.95 -3.64 17.72
N GLU A 444 -37.09 -3.83 19.03
CA GLU A 444 -35.93 -4.05 19.92
C GLU A 444 -35.27 -5.42 19.65
N THR A 445 -36.04 -6.46 19.33
CA THR A 445 -35.52 -7.77 18.92
C THR A 445 -34.73 -7.67 17.62
N GLU A 446 -35.24 -6.97 16.60
CA GLU A 446 -34.51 -6.72 15.35
C GLU A 446 -33.24 -5.91 15.59
N HIS A 447 -33.31 -4.88 16.43
CA HIS A 447 -32.17 -4.05 16.78
C HIS A 447 -31.09 -4.84 17.53
N SER A 448 -31.48 -5.71 18.47
CA SER A 448 -30.56 -6.61 19.18
C SER A 448 -29.83 -7.55 18.21
N MET A 449 -30.55 -8.19 17.27
CA MET A 449 -29.94 -9.04 16.24
C MET A 449 -28.92 -8.29 15.37
N ARG A 450 -29.20 -7.03 15.01
CA ARG A 450 -28.26 -6.19 14.24
C ARG A 450 -27.03 -5.82 15.04
N LEU A 451 -27.17 -5.45 16.32
CA LEU A 451 -26.01 -5.19 17.18
C LEU A 451 -25.12 -6.43 17.35
N LEU A 452 -25.71 -7.61 17.55
CA LEU A 452 -24.97 -8.86 17.66
C LEU A 452 -24.14 -9.16 16.40
N GLN A 453 -24.66 -8.84 15.20
CA GLN A 453 -23.90 -8.96 13.95
C GLN A 453 -22.76 -7.93 13.84
N GLU A 454 -22.97 -6.69 14.27
CA GLU A 454 -21.98 -5.62 14.19
C GLU A 454 -20.79 -5.81 15.15
N TYR A 455 -21.02 -6.49 16.28
CA TYR A 455 -19.98 -6.82 17.28
C TYR A 455 -19.48 -8.26 17.20
N THR A 456 -19.83 -9.02 16.15
CA THR A 456 -19.19 -10.31 15.91
C THR A 456 -17.73 -10.04 15.50
N PRO A 457 -16.71 -10.47 16.27
CA PRO A 457 -15.34 -10.25 15.88
C PRO A 457 -15.08 -10.92 14.52
N PRO A 458 -14.34 -10.27 13.59
CA PRO A 458 -13.97 -10.90 12.34
C PRO A 458 -13.22 -12.20 12.68
N PRO A 459 -13.44 -13.30 11.91
CA PRO A 459 -12.69 -14.52 12.12
C PRO A 459 -11.20 -14.15 12.10
N PRO A 460 -10.38 -14.70 13.03
CA PRO A 460 -8.97 -14.39 13.05
C PRO A 460 -8.42 -14.67 11.65
N LEU A 461 -7.76 -13.67 11.06
CA LEU A 461 -7.02 -13.83 9.82
C LEU A 461 -6.11 -15.04 10.01
N ASN A 462 -6.43 -16.14 9.31
CA ASN A 462 -5.64 -17.36 9.31
C ASN A 462 -4.19 -17.00 9.00
N THR A 463 -3.36 -16.93 10.03
CA THR A 463 -1.92 -17.08 9.90
C THR A 463 -1.69 -18.53 9.45
N PRO A 464 -1.06 -18.78 8.29
CA PRO A 464 -0.80 -20.14 7.86
C PRO A 464 0.32 -20.69 8.73
N GLY A 465 -0.08 -21.38 9.79
CA GLY A 465 0.83 -21.96 10.76
C GLY A 465 0.11 -22.29 12.05
N ASP A 466 -0.78 -23.29 12.00
CA ASP A 466 -0.76 -24.38 12.96
C ASP A 466 -1.68 -25.51 12.50
N ASN A 467 -1.14 -26.73 12.60
CA ASN A 467 -1.76 -27.98 12.19
C ASN A 467 -2.97 -28.34 13.07
N VAL A 468 -4.06 -28.71 12.41
CA VAL A 468 -4.97 -29.83 12.73
C VAL A 468 -5.64 -29.83 14.11
N SER A 469 -6.92 -29.42 14.13
CA SER A 469 -8.00 -30.35 14.50
C SER A 469 -9.32 -29.90 13.85
N LEU A 470 -9.67 -30.52 12.73
CA LEU A 470 -11.00 -30.37 12.14
C LEU A 470 -11.96 -31.25 12.93
N SER A 471 -12.81 -30.64 13.75
CA SER A 471 -14.02 -31.28 14.24
C SER A 471 -15.04 -31.32 13.09
N ALA A 472 -15.52 -32.53 12.82
CA ALA A 472 -16.43 -32.86 11.73
C ALA A 472 -17.84 -32.38 12.05
N SER A 473 -18.20 -31.15 11.67
CA SER A 473 -19.59 -30.67 11.79
C SER A 473 -20.09 -29.75 10.67
N SER A 474 -19.30 -29.45 9.62
CA SER A 474 -19.69 -28.38 8.66
C SER A 474 -19.71 -28.79 7.18
N LEU A 475 -19.81 -30.08 6.85
CA LEU A 475 -19.90 -30.57 5.46
C LEU A 475 -21.31 -31.04 5.07
N SER A 476 -22.33 -30.20 5.30
CA SER A 476 -23.73 -30.55 4.97
C SER A 476 -24.49 -29.51 4.14
N SER A 477 -23.81 -28.58 3.45
CA SER A 477 -24.51 -27.46 2.79
C SER A 477 -24.05 -27.13 1.36
N LEU A 478 -23.34 -28.02 0.67
CA LEU A 478 -22.98 -27.84 -0.75
C LEU A 478 -23.02 -29.19 -1.48
N GLN A 479 -24.18 -29.82 -1.50
CA GLN A 479 -24.55 -30.84 -2.48
C GLN A 479 -25.89 -30.43 -3.08
N GLY A 480 -25.82 -29.83 -4.27
CA GLY A 480 -26.98 -29.34 -4.98
C GLY A 480 -26.55 -28.22 -5.90
N TYR A 481 -25.86 -28.58 -6.99
CA TYR A 481 -25.84 -27.91 -8.30
C TYR A 481 -24.71 -28.54 -9.12
N SER A 482 -24.94 -29.76 -9.61
CA SER A 482 -24.16 -30.38 -10.68
C SER A 482 -24.87 -31.64 -11.19
N GLN A 483 -26.03 -31.43 -11.82
CA GLN A 483 -26.68 -32.41 -12.68
C GLN A 483 -27.47 -31.60 -13.72
N ILE A 484 -27.46 -32.05 -14.99
CA ILE A 484 -27.84 -31.36 -16.25
C ILE A 484 -26.61 -30.64 -16.84
N ASP A 485 -25.96 -31.01 -17.94
CA ASP A 485 -26.24 -31.92 -19.06
C ASP A 485 -24.91 -32.55 -19.52
N GLN A 486 -24.85 -33.89 -19.59
CA GLN A 486 -23.72 -34.62 -20.18
C GLN A 486 -24.21 -35.82 -21.00
N ASP A 487 -25.30 -35.62 -21.74
CA ASP A 487 -25.88 -36.61 -22.68
C ASP A 487 -26.22 -35.95 -24.04
N GLN A 488 -25.29 -35.19 -24.62
CA GLN A 488 -25.52 -34.58 -25.94
C GLN A 488 -24.29 -34.43 -26.85
N LEU A 489 -23.27 -35.30 -26.72
CA LEU A 489 -22.11 -35.31 -27.62
C LEU A 489 -21.67 -36.72 -28.08
N ASP A 490 -22.62 -37.65 -28.25
CA ASP A 490 -22.32 -39.00 -28.79
C ASP A 490 -23.36 -39.46 -29.85
N ASN A 491 -23.85 -38.56 -30.71
CA ASN A 491 -24.78 -38.96 -31.78
C ASN A 491 -24.52 -38.42 -33.19
N ASP A 492 -23.34 -37.83 -33.46
CA ASP A 492 -22.98 -37.31 -34.80
C ASP A 492 -21.84 -38.09 -35.49
N GLU A 493 -21.58 -39.35 -35.12
CA GLU A 493 -20.61 -40.23 -35.82
C GLU A 493 -21.22 -41.53 -36.39
N ARG A 494 -22.55 -41.60 -36.60
CA ARG A 494 -23.17 -42.77 -37.26
C ARG A 494 -24.35 -42.45 -38.17
N THR A 495 -24.17 -41.62 -39.21
CA THR A 495 -24.93 -41.78 -40.46
C THR A 495 -24.14 -41.22 -41.64
N GLY A 496 -23.46 -42.07 -42.42
CA GLY A 496 -22.75 -41.55 -43.59
C GLY A 496 -21.86 -42.50 -44.38
N SER A 497 -22.11 -43.81 -44.38
CA SER A 497 -21.43 -44.71 -45.32
C SER A 497 -22.13 -46.06 -45.41
N ASP A 498 -23.18 -46.13 -46.24
CA ASP A 498 -23.31 -47.28 -47.15
C ASP A 498 -24.21 -46.90 -48.34
N SER A 499 -23.62 -46.75 -49.52
CA SER A 499 -24.18 -47.15 -50.82
C SER A 499 -23.15 -46.96 -51.94
N SER A 500 -22.53 -48.09 -52.28
CA SER A 500 -22.31 -48.55 -53.65
C SER A 500 -20.98 -48.25 -54.35
N LEU A 501 -20.26 -49.38 -54.54
CA LEU A 501 -19.37 -49.79 -55.64
C LEU A 501 -17.90 -49.33 -55.63
#